data_AF-A0A090QN81-F1
#
_entry.id   AF-A0A090QN81-F1
#
_cell.length_a   1.000
_cell.length_b   1.000
_cell.length_c   1.000
_cell.angle_alpha   90.00
_cell.angle_beta   90.00
_cell.angle_gamma   90.00
#
_symmetry.space_group_name_H-M   'P 1'
#
loop_
_entity.id
_entity.type
_entity.pdbx_description
1 polymer ?
#
loop_
_entity_poly.entity_id
_entity_poly.type
_entity_poly.pdbx_seq_one_letter_code
_entity_poly.pdbx_strand_id
1 'polypeptide(L)' 'MLVHHPILAIRHLVADRKAVPDKPAPGASNRHQRKTAASRNSSSQ' A
#
# COMPACT_ATOMS: atom_id res chain seq x y z
N MET A 1 -9.02 15.41 -14.53
CA MET A 1 -9.00 15.07 -15.97
C MET A 1 -7.58 14.69 -16.40
N LEU A 2 -7.09 13.53 -15.95
CA LEU A 2 -5.73 13.07 -16.24
C LEU A 2 -5.55 12.59 -17.69
N VAL A 3 -6.64 12.50 -18.47
CA VAL A 3 -6.67 11.89 -19.81
C VAL A 3 -6.83 12.89 -20.96
N HIS A 4 -7.06 14.18 -20.69
CA HIS A 4 -7.26 15.17 -21.76
C HIS A 4 -5.95 15.75 -22.32
N HIS A 5 -4.87 15.70 -21.52
CA HIS A 5 -3.56 16.21 -21.90
C HIS A 5 -2.48 15.17 -21.59
N PRO A 6 -2.21 14.23 -22.50
CA PRO A 6 -1.35 13.08 -22.24
C PRO A 6 0.07 13.50 -21.81
N ILE A 7 0.59 14.58 -22.38
CA ILE A 7 1.91 15.13 -22.04
C ILE A 7 1.95 15.67 -20.60
N LEU A 8 0.89 16.35 -20.17
CA LEU A 8 0.80 16.93 -18.83
C LEU A 8 0.63 15.81 -17.79
N ALA A 9 -0.18 14.80 -18.11
CA ALA A 9 -0.37 13.62 -17.28
C ALA A 9 0.94 12.86 -17.01
N ILE A 10 1.75 12.64 -18.05
CA ILE A 10 3.06 12.00 -17.91
C ILE A 10 3.99 12.86 -17.03
N ARG A 11 4.01 14.19 -17.22
CA ARG A 11 4.80 15.09 -16.37
C ARG A 11 4.40 15.02 -14.90
N HIS A 12 3.10 15.00 -14.60
CA HIS A 12 2.62 14.80 -13.23
C HIS A 12 3.03 13.43 -12.69
N LEU A 13 2.84 12.35 -13.46
CA LEU A 13 3.27 11.01 -13.06
C LEU A 13 4.77 10.89 -12.80
N VAL A 14 5.60 11.60 -13.56
CA VAL A 14 7.06 11.65 -13.38
C VAL A 14 7.44 12.48 -12.15
N ALA A 15 6.86 13.67 -12.01
CA ALA A 15 7.12 14.56 -10.87
C ALA A 15 6.65 13.95 -9.54
N ASP A 16 5.55 13.21 -9.56
CA ASP A 16 5.00 12.52 -8.39
C ASP A 16 5.63 11.14 -8.15
N ARG A 17 6.72 10.78 -8.86
CA ARG A 17 7.48 9.56 -8.56
C ARG A 17 8.14 9.69 -7.20
N LYS A 18 7.43 9.23 -6.18
CA LYS A 18 8.00 8.95 -4.88
C LYS A 18 8.87 7.69 -4.99
N ALA A 19 9.94 7.65 -4.20
CA ALA A 19 10.71 6.43 -4.03
C ALA A 19 9.76 5.29 -3.64
N VAL A 20 9.96 4.12 -4.25
CA VAL A 20 9.21 2.93 -3.88
C VAL A 20 9.47 2.67 -2.39
N PRO A 21 8.44 2.58 -1.54
CA PRO A 21 8.64 2.25 -0.14
C PRO A 21 9.38 0.92 -0.03
N ASP A 22 10.31 0.83 0.90
CA ASP A 22 11.00 -0.43 1.16
C ASP A 22 10.01 -1.54 1.49
N LYS A 23 10.40 -2.77 1.16
CA LYS A 23 9.57 -3.93 1.43
C LYS A 23 9.26 -3.99 2.93
N PRO A 24 7.98 -4.12 3.33
CA PRO A 24 7.62 -4.20 4.73
C PRO A 24 8.30 -5.40 5.39
N ALA A 25 8.67 -5.25 6.66
CA ALA A 25 9.27 -6.32 7.44
C ALA A 25 8.39 -7.59 7.40
N PRO A 26 9.00 -8.79 7.53
CA PRO A 26 8.23 -10.04 7.60
C PRO A 26 7.12 -9.95 8.65
N GLY A 27 5.89 -10.26 8.24
CA GLY A 27 4.71 -10.20 9.12
C GLY A 27 4.10 -8.81 9.36
N ALA A 28 4.72 -7.72 8.88
CA ALA A 28 4.19 -6.36 9.02
C ALA A 28 3.03 -6.03 8.05
N SER A 29 2.68 -6.94 7.12
CA SER A 29 1.54 -6.71 6.23
C SER A 29 0.22 -6.69 7.00
N ASN A 30 -0.68 -5.76 6.64
CA ASN A 30 -2.02 -5.64 7.26
C ASN A 30 -2.82 -6.96 7.20
N ARG A 31 -2.64 -7.75 6.13
CA ARG A 31 -3.26 -9.08 6.03
C ARG A 31 -2.78 -10.02 7.14
N HIS A 32 -1.48 -10.02 7.43
CA HIS A 32 -0.90 -10.86 8.47
C HIS A 32 -1.38 -10.42 9.85
N GLN A 33 -1.35 -9.11 10.13
CA GLN A 33 -1.87 -8.54 11.37
C GLN A 33 -3.34 -8.88 11.60
N ARG A 34 -4.18 -8.79 10.57
CA ARG A 34 -5.61 -9.17 10.63
C ARG A 34 -5.80 -10.65 10.97
N LYS A 35 -4.99 -11.54 10.36
CA LYS A 35 -5.04 -12.97 10.65
C LYS A 35 -4.61 -13.27 12.09
N THR A 36 -3.52 -12.66 12.55
CA THR A 36 -3.05 -12.82 13.93
C THR A 36 -4.01 -12.25 14.96
N ALA A 37 -4.71 -11.16 14.64
CA ALA A 37 -5.74 -10.59 15.51
C ALA A 37 -6.97 -11.50 15.58
N ALA A 38 -7.43 -12.03 14.44
CA ALA A 38 -8.53 -12.98 14.40
C ALA A 38 -8.23 -14.26 15.20
N SER A 39 -7.01 -14.79 15.11
CA SER A 39 -6.61 -15.98 15.89
C SER A 39 -6.44 -15.71 17.39
N ARG A 40 -6.09 -14.48 17.79
CA ARG A 40 -6.02 -14.09 19.21
C ARG A 40 -7.42 -14.00 19.84
N ASN A 41 -8.38 -13.41 19.13
CA ASN A 41 -9.74 -13.25 19.66
C ASN A 41 -10.49 -14.57 19.84
N SER A 42 -10.15 -15.62 19.10
CA SER A 42 -10.74 -16.96 19.26
C SER A 42 -10.19 -17.75 20.46
N SER A 43 -9.17 -17.23 21.16
CA SER A 43 -8.53 -17.91 22.30
C SER A 43 -8.95 -17.36 23.67
N SER A 44 -9.79 -16.32 23.71
CA SER A 44 -10.32 -15.75 24.96
C SER A 44 -11.85 -15.85 25.10
N GLN A 45 -12.49 -16.76 24.34
CA GLN A 45 -13.90 -17.14 24.52
C GLN A 45 -13.99 -18.60 24.96
#